data_AF-A0A832HCS8-F1
#
_entry.id   AF-A0A832HCS8-F1
#
_cell.length_a   1.000
_cell.length_b   1.000
_cell.length_c   1.000
_cell.angle_alpha   90.00
_cell.angle_beta   90.00
_cell.angle_gamma   90.00
#
_symmetry.space_group_name_H-M   'P 1'
#
loop_
_entity.id
_entity.type
_entity.pdbx_description
1 polymer ?
#
loop_
_entity_poly.entity_id
_entity_poly.type
_entity_poly.pdbx_seq_one_letter_code
_entity_poly.pdbx_strand_id
1 'polypeptide(L)'
;MKRATIFVWALMVAMPVLAQTPDTPPAETKPVDPAVVQRELATQMGGPAAQAAEAVARAEKMFLADPARSATVLRGWLKALSDGGHHDLIEKFALNVILATPGDLPTVEACQAARVRAALGLNKPDLALSHAKGLFNVSSMTTTSASLLLLAECLNAKSPGEVEPVKKFRIEQINGARTENLTITTQPAGTGAVSGLPVATTQSAANSPTLQAIKIDGAAYEEAFKKLIGEDYASLTARGNLMLLADRVKDAREMFERAYGVGADANVVAATENLARVLKAEDGTIGRANAWVISLRPGGANVAKPVKAPKN
;
A
#
# COMPACT_ATOMS: atom_id res chain seq x y z
N MET A 1 -38.98 -12.20 -63.45
CA MET A 1 -38.79 -12.52 -62.03
C MET A 1 -39.94 -11.90 -61.23
N LYS A 2 -40.84 -12.73 -60.70
CA LYS A 2 -42.11 -12.30 -60.06
C LYS A 2 -41.88 -12.05 -58.56
N ARG A 3 -42.25 -10.87 -58.06
CA ARG A 3 -42.24 -10.53 -56.63
C ARG A 3 -43.56 -10.98 -56.01
N ALA A 4 -43.49 -11.81 -54.97
CA ALA A 4 -44.64 -12.27 -54.21
C ALA A 4 -44.89 -11.32 -53.03
N THR A 5 -46.06 -10.68 -53.04
CA THR A 5 -46.57 -9.84 -51.95
C THR A 5 -47.29 -10.74 -50.95
N ILE A 6 -46.76 -10.86 -49.73
CA ILE A 6 -47.39 -11.59 -48.64
C ILE A 6 -48.25 -10.61 -47.84
N PHE A 7 -49.56 -10.79 -47.90
CA PHE A 7 -50.54 -10.11 -47.06
C PHE A 7 -50.66 -10.86 -45.73
N VAL A 8 -50.21 -10.26 -44.63
CA VAL A 8 -50.40 -10.78 -43.27
C VAL A 8 -51.68 -10.19 -42.71
N TRP A 9 -52.69 -11.04 -42.51
CA TRP A 9 -53.90 -10.73 -41.78
C TRP A 9 -53.59 -10.62 -40.28
N ALA A 10 -53.81 -9.44 -39.71
CA ALA A 10 -53.70 -9.21 -38.27
C ALA A 10 -54.98 -9.70 -37.58
N LEU A 11 -54.88 -10.83 -36.89
CA LEU A 11 -55.92 -11.33 -35.99
C LEU A 11 -55.78 -10.57 -34.65
N MET A 12 -56.61 -9.55 -34.44
CA MET A 12 -56.73 -8.90 -33.12
C MET A 12 -57.50 -9.82 -32.17
N VAL A 13 -56.78 -10.53 -31.30
CA VAL A 13 -57.34 -11.21 -30.14
C VAL A 13 -57.40 -10.19 -29.00
N ALA A 14 -58.60 -9.81 -28.57
CA ALA A 14 -58.79 -8.99 -27.39
C ALA A 14 -58.33 -9.76 -26.15
N MET A 15 -57.17 -9.39 -25.59
CA MET A 15 -56.73 -9.94 -24.31
C MET A 15 -57.55 -9.33 -23.17
N PRO A 16 -58.06 -10.15 -22.23
CA PRO A 16 -58.68 -9.65 -21.03
C PRO A 16 -57.64 -8.90 -20.20
N VAL A 17 -57.93 -7.63 -19.90
CA VAL A 17 -57.17 -6.82 -18.94
C VAL A 17 -57.38 -7.45 -17.57
N LEU A 18 -56.44 -8.30 -17.15
CA LEU A 18 -56.34 -8.75 -15.76
C LEU A 18 -56.06 -7.52 -14.90
N ALA A 19 -57.00 -7.21 -14.00
CA ALA A 19 -56.85 -6.16 -13.01
C ALA A 19 -55.56 -6.41 -12.23
N GLN A 20 -54.55 -5.53 -12.42
CA GLN A 20 -53.36 -5.51 -11.60
C GLN A 20 -53.79 -5.29 -10.16
N THR A 21 -53.57 -6.28 -9.30
CA THR A 21 -53.67 -6.12 -7.85
C THR A 21 -52.76 -4.95 -7.46
N PRO A 22 -53.22 -4.00 -6.61
CA PRO A 22 -52.41 -2.86 -6.21
C PRO A 22 -51.08 -3.37 -5.64
N ASP A 23 -49.98 -2.93 -6.26
CA ASP A 23 -48.61 -3.29 -5.86
C ASP A 23 -48.42 -2.95 -4.38
N THR A 24 -48.45 -3.97 -3.53
CA THR A 24 -47.99 -3.85 -2.15
C THR A 24 -46.51 -3.44 -2.22
N PRO A 25 -46.11 -2.28 -1.67
CA PRO A 25 -44.73 -1.86 -1.71
C PRO A 25 -43.86 -2.98 -1.10
N PRO A 26 -42.76 -3.39 -1.75
CA PRO A 26 -41.87 -4.40 -1.18
C PRO A 26 -41.49 -3.97 0.24
N ALA A 27 -41.68 -4.88 1.19
CA ALA A 27 -41.38 -4.63 2.59
C ALA A 27 -39.94 -4.10 2.71
N GLU A 28 -39.79 -2.94 3.37
CA GLU A 28 -38.49 -2.29 3.57
C GLU A 28 -37.60 -3.22 4.40
N THR A 29 -36.69 -3.93 3.74
CA THR A 29 -35.75 -4.82 4.42
C THR A 29 -34.79 -3.97 5.23
N LYS A 30 -34.81 -4.12 6.56
CA LYS A 30 -33.85 -3.44 7.45
C LYS A 30 -32.42 -3.73 6.97
N PRO A 31 -31.54 -2.72 6.92
CA PRO A 31 -30.15 -2.93 6.53
C PRO A 31 -29.49 -3.94 7.46
N VAL A 32 -28.95 -5.01 6.89
CA VAL A 32 -28.23 -6.06 7.62
C VAL A 32 -26.91 -5.48 8.15
N ASP A 33 -26.59 -5.80 9.41
CA ASP A 33 -25.32 -5.39 10.04
C ASP A 33 -24.11 -5.92 9.23
N PRO A 34 -23.21 -5.05 8.73
CA PRO A 34 -22.01 -5.44 8.01
C PRO A 34 -21.14 -6.47 8.75
N ALA A 35 -21.09 -6.42 10.09
CA ALA A 35 -20.30 -7.36 10.88
C ALA A 35 -20.89 -8.78 10.89
N VAL A 36 -22.21 -8.91 10.71
CA VAL A 36 -22.88 -10.22 10.56
C VAL A 36 -22.53 -10.80 9.19
N VAL A 37 -22.67 -10.00 8.12
CA VAL A 37 -22.32 -10.42 6.75
C VAL A 37 -20.84 -10.82 6.66
N GLN A 38 -19.95 -10.08 7.32
CA GLN A 38 -18.53 -10.38 7.35
C GLN A 38 -18.23 -11.74 8.01
N ARG A 39 -18.85 -12.03 9.16
CA ARG A 39 -18.67 -13.30 9.87
C ARG A 39 -19.22 -14.48 9.06
N GLU A 40 -20.41 -14.32 8.49
CA GLU A 40 -21.05 -15.34 7.66
C GLU A 40 -20.16 -15.70 6.45
N LEU A 41 -19.65 -14.69 5.74
CA LEU A 41 -18.78 -14.91 4.58
C LEU A 41 -17.45 -15.55 4.97
N ALA A 42 -16.84 -15.14 6.08
CA ALA A 42 -15.62 -15.77 6.58
C ALA A 42 -15.82 -17.26 6.90
N THR A 43 -16.95 -17.60 7.53
CA THR A 43 -17.30 -18.99 7.83
C THR A 43 -17.56 -19.79 6.55
N GLN A 44 -18.27 -19.23 5.57
CA GLN A 44 -18.55 -19.91 4.31
C GLN A 44 -17.29 -20.14 3.46
N MET A 45 -16.34 -19.19 3.47
CA MET A 45 -15.04 -19.35 2.81
C MET A 45 -14.19 -20.49 3.38
N GLY A 46 -14.35 -20.81 4.66
CA GLY A 46 -13.72 -22.00 5.28
C GLY A 46 -14.53 -23.29 5.13
N GLY A 47 -15.69 -23.24 4.47
CA GLY A 47 -16.61 -24.36 4.30
C GLY A 47 -16.31 -25.27 3.10
N PRO A 48 -17.27 -26.13 2.70
CA PRO A 48 -17.17 -26.94 1.49
C PRO A 48 -16.92 -26.09 0.24
N ALA A 49 -16.20 -26.64 -0.75
CA ALA A 49 -15.74 -25.91 -1.94
C ALA A 49 -16.84 -25.11 -2.67
N ALA A 50 -18.06 -25.64 -2.76
CA ALA A 50 -19.19 -24.94 -3.38
C ALA A 50 -19.63 -23.69 -2.57
N GLN A 51 -19.68 -23.78 -1.24
CA GLN A 51 -20.03 -22.66 -0.37
C GLN A 51 -18.90 -21.61 -0.36
N ALA A 52 -17.64 -22.07 -0.36
CA ALA A 52 -16.50 -21.18 -0.46
C ALA A 52 -16.51 -20.38 -1.78
N ALA A 53 -16.83 -21.03 -2.90
CA ALA A 53 -16.94 -20.37 -4.20
C ALA A 53 -18.06 -19.31 -4.24
N GLU A 54 -19.23 -19.61 -3.66
CA GLU A 54 -20.33 -18.64 -3.57
C GLU A 54 -19.98 -17.44 -2.67
N ALA A 55 -19.36 -17.70 -1.51
CA ALA A 55 -18.91 -16.66 -0.60
C ALA A 55 -17.85 -15.76 -1.23
N VAL A 56 -16.92 -16.35 -1.97
CA VAL A 56 -15.93 -15.64 -2.80
C VAL A 56 -16.62 -14.73 -3.82
N ALA A 57 -17.57 -15.25 -4.60
CA ALA A 57 -18.26 -14.47 -5.63
C ALA A 57 -19.05 -13.29 -5.01
N ARG A 58 -19.67 -13.52 -3.84
CA ARG A 58 -20.37 -12.48 -3.09
C ARG A 58 -19.39 -11.42 -2.55
N ALA A 59 -18.24 -11.84 -2.02
CA ALA A 59 -17.18 -10.93 -1.60
C ALA A 59 -16.67 -10.08 -2.78
N GLU A 60 -16.39 -10.68 -3.94
CA GLU A 60 -15.97 -9.95 -5.14
C GLU A 60 -16.98 -8.86 -5.53
N LYS A 61 -18.28 -9.21 -5.55
CA LYS A 61 -19.35 -8.25 -5.85
C LYS A 61 -19.39 -7.09 -4.83
N MET A 62 -19.20 -7.38 -3.55
CA MET A 62 -19.12 -6.35 -2.50
C MET A 62 -17.91 -5.42 -2.71
N PHE A 63 -16.74 -5.99 -3.01
CA PHE A 63 -15.53 -5.21 -3.28
C PHE A 63 -15.66 -4.31 -4.51
N LEU A 64 -16.26 -4.81 -5.59
CA LEU A 64 -16.46 -4.03 -6.81
C LEU A 64 -17.45 -2.87 -6.61
N ALA A 65 -18.43 -3.04 -5.71
CA ALA A 65 -19.41 -2.01 -5.43
C ALA A 65 -18.86 -0.85 -4.59
N ASP A 66 -18.04 -1.15 -3.57
CA ASP A 66 -17.45 -0.14 -2.69
C ASP A 66 -16.10 -0.63 -2.11
N PRO A 67 -14.99 -0.44 -2.84
CA PRO A 67 -13.69 -0.90 -2.38
C PRO A 67 -13.24 -0.26 -1.07
N ALA A 68 -13.57 1.02 -0.83
CA ALA A 68 -13.16 1.76 0.36
C ALA A 68 -13.84 1.21 1.62
N ARG A 69 -15.16 0.99 1.57
CA ARG A 69 -15.89 0.35 2.67
C ARG A 69 -15.48 -1.10 2.89
N SER A 70 -15.06 -1.77 1.82
CA SER A 70 -14.61 -3.16 1.88
C SER A 70 -13.23 -3.32 2.53
N ALA A 71 -12.46 -2.25 2.77
CA ALA A 71 -11.16 -2.30 3.44
C ALA A 71 -11.23 -2.89 4.86
N THR A 72 -12.20 -2.46 5.66
CA THR A 72 -12.43 -2.99 7.02
C THR A 72 -12.84 -4.45 6.98
N VAL A 73 -13.63 -4.81 5.96
CA VAL A 73 -14.16 -6.15 5.76
C VAL A 73 -13.04 -7.12 5.36
N LEU A 74 -12.14 -6.67 4.46
CA LEU A 74 -11.01 -7.45 3.96
C LEU A 74 -10.19 -8.05 5.10
N ARG A 75 -9.84 -7.24 6.11
CA ARG A 75 -8.98 -7.68 7.23
C ARG A 75 -9.54 -8.90 7.95
N GLY A 76 -10.86 -8.99 8.12
CA GLY A 76 -11.51 -10.15 8.74
C GLY A 76 -11.55 -11.39 7.83
N TRP A 77 -11.46 -11.22 6.51
CA TRP A 77 -11.47 -12.30 5.53
C TRP A 77 -10.09 -12.81 5.15
N LEU A 78 -9.04 -11.99 5.30
CA LEU A 78 -7.67 -12.34 4.90
C LEU A 78 -7.23 -13.70 5.44
N LYS A 79 -7.54 -14.00 6.71
CA LYS A 79 -7.23 -15.30 7.30
C LYS A 79 -8.00 -16.44 6.62
N ALA A 80 -9.32 -16.31 6.48
CA ALA A 80 -10.15 -17.35 5.86
C ALA A 80 -9.75 -17.61 4.40
N LEU A 81 -9.52 -16.54 3.62
CA LEU A 81 -9.03 -16.63 2.25
C LEU A 81 -7.65 -17.31 2.18
N SER A 82 -6.75 -17.00 3.11
CA SER A 82 -5.42 -17.60 3.14
C SER A 82 -5.48 -19.08 3.51
N ASP A 83 -6.29 -19.44 4.52
CA ASP A 83 -6.47 -20.82 4.95
C ASP A 83 -7.14 -21.67 3.86
N GLY A 84 -8.03 -21.06 3.05
CA GLY A 84 -8.66 -21.67 1.87
C GLY A 84 -7.79 -21.69 0.62
N GLY A 85 -6.55 -21.19 0.66
CA GLY A 85 -5.64 -21.14 -0.49
C GLY A 85 -6.03 -20.13 -1.58
N HIS A 86 -6.96 -19.21 -1.29
CA HIS A 86 -7.45 -18.16 -2.21
C HIS A 86 -6.49 -16.97 -2.29
N HIS A 87 -5.21 -17.23 -2.50
CA HIS A 87 -4.16 -16.22 -2.48
C HIS A 87 -4.26 -15.23 -3.66
N ASP A 88 -4.75 -15.67 -4.82
CA ASP A 88 -5.02 -14.81 -5.98
C ASP A 88 -6.06 -13.73 -5.66
N LEU A 89 -7.12 -14.08 -4.93
CA LEU A 89 -8.13 -13.13 -4.49
C LEU A 89 -7.60 -12.15 -3.46
N ILE A 90 -6.76 -12.61 -2.53
CA ILE A 90 -6.10 -11.72 -1.57
C ILE A 90 -5.28 -10.67 -2.31
N GLU A 91 -4.50 -11.08 -3.32
CA GLU A 91 -3.69 -10.16 -4.12
C GLU A 91 -4.56 -9.09 -4.78
N LYS A 92 -5.60 -9.53 -5.49
CA LYS A 92 -6.54 -8.65 -6.22
C LYS A 92 -7.30 -7.70 -5.29
N PHE A 93 -7.87 -8.20 -4.20
CA PHE A 93 -8.64 -7.38 -3.26
C PHE A 93 -7.77 -6.38 -2.52
N ALA A 94 -6.59 -6.80 -2.07
CA ALA A 94 -5.67 -5.90 -1.39
C ALA A 94 -5.19 -4.78 -2.30
N LEU A 95 -4.90 -5.06 -3.58
CA LEU A 95 -4.59 -4.02 -4.57
C LEU A 95 -5.76 -3.05 -4.73
N ASN A 96 -6.98 -3.54 -4.93
CA ASN A 96 -8.16 -2.68 -5.08
C ASN A 96 -8.40 -1.77 -3.87
N VAL A 97 -8.18 -2.28 -2.66
CA VAL A 97 -8.27 -1.47 -1.43
C VAL A 97 -7.18 -0.39 -1.41
N ILE A 98 -5.93 -0.73 -1.72
CA ILE A 98 -4.83 0.23 -1.81
C ILE A 98 -5.15 1.37 -2.79
N LEU A 99 -5.69 1.03 -3.96
CA LEU A 99 -6.05 2.02 -4.99
C LEU A 99 -7.22 2.91 -4.58
N ALA A 100 -8.13 2.41 -3.73
CA ALA A 100 -9.30 3.14 -3.26
C ALA A 100 -9.02 4.01 -2.02
N THR A 101 -8.11 3.58 -1.14
CA THR A 101 -7.77 4.31 0.10
C THR A 101 -6.27 4.57 0.24
N PRO A 102 -5.59 5.17 -0.76
CA PRO A 102 -4.14 5.33 -0.73
C PRO A 102 -3.63 6.29 0.37
N GLY A 103 -4.50 7.16 0.91
CA GLY A 103 -4.18 8.04 2.03
C GLY A 103 -4.21 7.35 3.40
N ASP A 104 -4.88 6.21 3.54
CA ASP A 104 -4.98 5.46 4.81
C ASP A 104 -3.77 4.52 4.95
N LEU A 105 -2.67 5.06 5.46
CA LEU A 105 -1.39 4.36 5.56
C LEU A 105 -1.48 3.01 6.29
N PRO A 106 -2.10 2.87 7.48
CA PRO A 106 -2.27 1.58 8.13
C PRO A 106 -2.97 0.53 7.26
N THR A 107 -4.00 0.92 6.52
CA THR A 107 -4.70 0.01 5.60
C THR A 107 -3.82 -0.36 4.41
N VAL A 108 -3.09 0.60 3.84
CA VAL A 108 -2.15 0.36 2.74
C VAL A 108 -1.06 -0.63 3.14
N GLU A 109 -0.45 -0.45 4.31
CA GLU A 109 0.58 -1.37 4.83
C GLU A 109 0.03 -2.79 5.04
N ALA A 110 -1.13 -2.91 5.68
CA ALA A 110 -1.76 -4.20 5.94
C ALA A 110 -2.11 -4.94 4.63
N CYS A 111 -2.68 -4.22 3.65
CA CYS A 111 -3.03 -4.78 2.34
C CYS A 111 -1.77 -5.17 1.57
N GLN A 112 -0.74 -4.33 1.55
CA GLN A 112 0.50 -4.63 0.83
C GLN A 112 1.23 -5.82 1.47
N ALA A 113 1.23 -5.95 2.80
CA ALA A 113 1.73 -7.14 3.49
C ALA A 113 0.92 -8.39 3.13
N ALA A 114 -0.40 -8.29 3.02
CA ALA A 114 -1.24 -9.39 2.55
C ALA A 114 -0.88 -9.82 1.12
N ARG A 115 -0.59 -8.87 0.22
CA ARG A 115 -0.12 -9.17 -1.16
C ARG A 115 1.21 -9.91 -1.16
N VAL A 116 2.15 -9.54 -0.29
CA VAL A 116 3.43 -10.27 -0.13
C VAL A 116 3.16 -11.73 0.26
N ARG A 117 2.34 -11.94 1.30
CA ARG A 117 2.01 -13.29 1.79
C ARG A 117 1.25 -14.12 0.76
N ALA A 118 0.30 -13.52 0.05
CA ALA A 118 -0.40 -14.16 -1.05
C ALA A 118 0.54 -14.60 -2.17
N ALA A 119 1.46 -13.73 -2.60
CA ALA A 119 2.43 -14.07 -3.63
C ALA A 119 3.38 -15.21 -3.22
N LEU A 120 3.77 -15.28 -1.93
CA LEU A 120 4.50 -16.42 -1.37
C LEU A 120 3.65 -17.71 -1.40
N GLY A 121 2.38 -17.64 -0.98
CA GLY A 121 1.44 -18.77 -1.04
C GLY A 121 1.18 -19.28 -2.47
N LEU A 122 1.29 -18.40 -3.47
CA LEU A 122 1.22 -18.75 -4.90
C LEU A 122 2.54 -19.26 -5.48
N ASN A 123 3.60 -19.40 -4.67
CA ASN A 123 4.95 -19.75 -5.12
C ASN A 123 5.47 -18.83 -6.24
N LYS A 124 5.19 -17.52 -6.14
CA LYS A 124 5.65 -16.47 -7.07
C LYS A 124 6.69 -15.57 -6.38
N PRO A 125 7.92 -16.04 -6.12
CA PRO A 125 8.88 -15.33 -5.29
C PRO A 125 9.31 -13.98 -5.87
N ASP A 126 9.40 -13.83 -7.20
CA ASP A 126 9.69 -12.54 -7.83
C ASP A 126 8.61 -11.49 -7.56
N LEU A 127 7.34 -11.90 -7.67
CA LEU A 127 6.19 -11.03 -7.38
C LEU A 127 6.16 -10.68 -5.88
N ALA A 128 6.40 -11.67 -5.01
CA ALA A 128 6.47 -11.44 -3.57
C ALA A 128 7.57 -10.45 -3.20
N LEU A 129 8.75 -10.58 -3.81
CA LEU A 129 9.88 -9.68 -3.60
C LEU A 129 9.59 -8.26 -4.09
N SER A 130 8.92 -8.14 -5.25
CA SER A 130 8.43 -6.85 -5.78
C SER A 130 7.45 -6.19 -4.82
N HIS A 131 6.46 -6.94 -4.32
CA HIS A 131 5.51 -6.43 -3.33
C HIS A 131 6.17 -6.07 -2.00
N ALA A 132 7.17 -6.84 -1.55
CA ALA A 132 7.89 -6.61 -0.31
C ALA A 132 8.75 -5.34 -0.37
N LYS A 133 9.32 -5.04 -1.55
CA LYS A 133 9.97 -3.73 -1.79
C LYS A 133 8.95 -2.59 -1.70
N GLY A 134 7.80 -2.72 -2.36
CA GLY A 134 6.72 -1.73 -2.26
C GLY A 134 6.27 -1.50 -0.82
N LEU A 135 6.12 -2.58 -0.04
CA LEU A 135 5.82 -2.51 1.39
C LEU A 135 6.92 -1.77 2.15
N PHE A 136 8.18 -2.11 1.94
CA PHE A 136 9.30 -1.43 2.60
C PHE A 136 9.33 0.07 2.27
N ASN A 137 9.13 0.45 1.01
CA ASN A 137 9.09 1.85 0.58
C ASN A 137 7.99 2.62 1.33
N VAL A 138 6.77 2.07 1.39
CA VAL A 138 5.62 2.78 1.97
C VAL A 138 5.49 2.62 3.50
N SER A 139 6.11 1.63 4.12
CA SER A 139 5.96 1.37 5.56
C SER A 139 6.38 2.56 6.40
N SER A 140 5.64 2.85 7.46
CA SER A 140 6.02 3.74 8.55
C SER A 140 7.31 3.26 9.21
N MET A 141 7.98 4.15 9.91
CA MET A 141 9.21 3.85 10.63
C MET A 141 8.95 2.82 11.75
N THR A 142 7.73 2.76 12.30
CA THR A 142 7.33 1.78 13.32
C THR A 142 7.12 0.37 12.74
N THR A 143 6.58 0.24 11.52
CA THR A 143 6.33 -1.07 10.87
C THR A 143 7.46 -1.52 9.95
N THR A 144 8.47 -0.68 9.74
CA THR A 144 9.62 -0.98 8.87
C THR A 144 10.36 -2.26 9.28
N SER A 145 10.50 -2.56 10.57
CA SER A 145 11.14 -3.81 11.02
C SER A 145 10.43 -5.06 10.52
N ALA A 146 9.09 -5.09 10.57
CA ALA A 146 8.29 -6.18 10.03
C ALA A 146 8.45 -6.28 8.49
N SER A 147 8.49 -5.14 7.78
CA SER A 147 8.72 -5.13 6.33
C SER A 147 10.09 -5.70 5.93
N LEU A 148 11.14 -5.44 6.73
CA LEU A 148 12.49 -5.97 6.51
C LEU A 148 12.54 -7.50 6.67
N LEU A 149 11.80 -8.05 7.64
CA LEU A 149 11.69 -9.50 7.83
C LEU A 149 10.99 -10.16 6.64
N LEU A 150 9.90 -9.55 6.15
CA LEU A 150 9.21 -10.04 4.94
C LEU A 150 10.10 -9.99 3.69
N LEU A 151 10.91 -8.93 3.53
CA LEU A 151 11.90 -8.86 2.45
C LEU A 151 12.92 -9.99 2.53
N ALA A 152 13.46 -10.28 3.72
CA ALA A 152 14.39 -11.38 3.92
C ALA A 152 13.74 -12.75 3.63
N GLU A 153 12.48 -12.94 4.04
CA GLU A 153 11.69 -14.12 3.71
C GLU A 153 11.54 -14.29 2.19
N CYS A 154 11.19 -13.21 1.47
CA CYS A 154 11.05 -13.23 0.01
C CYS A 154 12.37 -13.49 -0.72
N LEU A 155 13.49 -12.93 -0.22
CA LEU A 155 14.83 -13.19 -0.76
C LEU A 155 15.21 -14.67 -0.61
N ASN A 156 14.95 -15.27 0.55
CA ASN A 156 15.14 -16.71 0.76
C ASN A 156 14.25 -17.57 -0.14
N ALA A 157 12.98 -17.18 -0.32
CA ALA A 157 12.05 -17.88 -1.19
C ALA A 157 12.46 -17.82 -2.68
N LYS A 158 13.09 -16.71 -3.10
CA LYS A 158 13.59 -16.52 -4.47
C LYS A 158 14.85 -17.35 -4.77
N SER A 159 15.73 -17.52 -3.78
CA SER A 159 16.95 -18.31 -3.91
C SER A 159 17.07 -19.35 -2.78
N PRO A 160 16.27 -20.43 -2.79
CA PRO A 160 16.29 -21.42 -1.72
C PRO A 160 17.68 -22.06 -1.57
N GLY A 161 18.24 -21.98 -0.36
CA GLY A 161 19.58 -22.53 -0.04
C GLY A 161 20.75 -21.57 -0.26
N GLU A 162 20.54 -20.43 -0.92
CA GLU A 162 21.56 -19.40 -1.08
C GLU A 162 21.52 -18.41 0.09
N VAL A 163 22.53 -18.45 0.96
CA VAL A 163 22.61 -17.56 2.13
C VAL A 163 23.08 -16.15 1.77
N GLU A 164 23.80 -15.99 0.66
CA GLU A 164 24.48 -14.75 0.31
C GLU A 164 23.54 -13.57 0.02
N PRO A 165 22.40 -13.70 -0.69
CA PRO A 165 21.48 -12.57 -0.91
C PRO A 165 20.95 -11.95 0.39
N VAL A 166 20.50 -12.78 1.34
CA VAL A 166 19.98 -12.30 2.64
C VAL A 166 21.09 -11.74 3.53
N LYS A 167 22.26 -12.37 3.52
CA LYS A 167 23.43 -11.89 4.26
C LYS A 167 23.90 -10.53 3.71
N LYS A 168 23.99 -10.37 2.39
CA LYS A 168 24.30 -9.09 1.73
C LYS A 168 23.28 -8.03 2.13
N PHE A 169 21.98 -8.31 1.99
CA PHE A 169 20.92 -7.40 2.39
C PHE A 169 21.03 -6.98 3.87
N ARG A 170 21.29 -7.92 4.78
CA ARG A 170 21.51 -7.62 6.21
C ARG A 170 22.70 -6.70 6.43
N ILE A 171 23.83 -6.95 5.76
CA ILE A 171 25.03 -6.11 5.87
C ILE A 171 24.74 -4.70 5.37
N GLU A 172 24.00 -4.56 4.27
CA GLU A 172 23.55 -3.25 3.76
C GLU A 172 22.71 -2.50 4.80
N GLN A 173 21.75 -3.17 5.46
CA GLN A 173 20.95 -2.54 6.53
C GLN A 173 21.81 -2.11 7.72
N ILE A 174 22.77 -2.94 8.15
CA ILE A 174 23.71 -2.61 9.24
C ILE A 174 24.58 -1.42 8.86
N ASN A 175 25.13 -1.42 7.64
CA ASN A 175 26.01 -0.35 7.17
C ASN A 175 25.26 0.97 6.99
N GLY A 176 24.02 0.91 6.48
CA GLY A 176 23.15 2.08 6.38
C GLY A 176 22.87 2.67 7.75
N ALA A 177 22.60 1.84 8.77
CA ALA A 177 22.33 2.29 10.13
C ALA A 177 23.52 2.96 10.85
N ARG A 178 24.76 2.87 10.33
CA ARG A 178 25.92 3.52 10.93
C ARG A 178 25.89 5.03 10.68
N THR A 179 25.79 5.81 11.75
CA THR A 179 25.72 7.28 11.71
C THR A 179 27.04 7.96 11.35
N GLU A 180 28.17 7.26 11.48
CA GLU A 180 29.52 7.78 11.16
C GLU A 180 29.64 8.26 9.71
N ASN A 181 28.80 7.75 8.81
CA ASN A 181 28.80 8.10 7.38
C ASN A 181 27.83 9.24 7.03
N LEU A 182 27.08 9.76 8.02
CA LEU A 182 26.04 10.75 7.78
C LEU A 182 26.53 12.14 8.19
N THR A 183 27.08 12.88 7.22
CA THR A 183 27.28 14.32 7.39
C THR A 183 25.94 15.04 7.17
N ILE A 184 25.21 15.29 8.25
CA ILE A 184 23.97 16.09 8.19
C ILE A 184 24.39 17.56 8.23
N THR A 185 24.52 18.19 7.06
CA THR A 185 24.62 19.65 6.98
C THR A 185 23.23 20.23 7.21
N THR A 186 22.93 20.60 8.45
CA THR A 186 21.71 21.36 8.76
C THR A 186 21.87 22.77 8.22
N GLN A 187 21.13 23.12 7.16
CA GLN A 187 21.05 24.51 6.71
C GLN A 187 20.31 25.34 7.78
N PRO A 188 20.81 26.52 8.18
CA PRO A 188 20.19 27.33 9.22
C PRO A 188 18.75 27.70 8.82
N ALA A 189 17.85 27.65 9.80
CA ALA A 189 16.41 27.87 9.66
C ALA A 189 16.10 29.34 9.26
N GLY A 190 16.31 29.66 7.98
CA GLY A 190 15.86 30.90 7.36
C GLY A 190 14.45 30.70 6.78
N THR A 191 13.45 31.27 7.45
CA THR A 191 12.10 31.59 6.96
C THR A 191 11.44 30.60 5.98
N GLY A 192 10.79 29.58 6.53
CA GLY A 192 9.55 29.01 5.96
C GLY A 192 9.64 27.93 4.88
N ALA A 193 10.82 27.67 4.30
CA ALA A 193 10.99 26.57 3.35
C ALA A 193 11.76 25.40 3.97
N VAL A 194 11.27 24.18 3.80
CA VAL A 194 11.94 22.92 4.20
C VAL A 194 13.10 22.62 3.26
N SER A 195 14.03 23.56 3.12
CA SER A 195 15.16 23.43 2.20
C SER A 195 16.31 22.58 2.79
N GLY A 196 16.02 21.75 3.80
CA GLY A 196 17.03 21.10 4.65
C GLY A 196 16.98 19.57 4.68
N LEU A 197 16.36 18.91 3.70
CA LEU A 197 16.43 17.45 3.64
C LEU A 197 17.90 17.02 3.41
N PRO A 198 18.42 16.06 4.19
CA PRO A 198 19.80 15.62 4.05
C PRO A 198 19.98 14.99 2.68
N VAL A 199 20.80 15.63 1.86
CA VAL A 199 21.25 15.07 0.59
C VAL A 199 22.21 13.92 0.90
N ALA A 200 21.96 12.75 0.33
CA ALA A 200 22.91 11.65 0.45
C ALA A 200 24.22 12.08 -0.22
N THR A 201 25.31 12.12 0.54
CA THR A 201 26.65 12.10 -0.05
C THR A 201 26.75 10.83 -0.88
N THR A 202 27.10 10.98 -2.16
CA THR A 202 27.13 9.91 -3.16
C THR A 202 27.80 8.66 -2.61
N GLN A 203 26.97 7.66 -2.25
CA GLN A 203 27.45 6.33 -1.93
C GLN A 203 28.17 5.79 -3.17
N SER A 204 29.36 5.22 -2.99
CA SER A 204 30.17 4.72 -4.10
C SER A 204 29.34 3.81 -4.99
N ALA A 205 29.24 4.15 -6.28
CA ALA A 205 28.43 3.46 -7.27
C ALA A 205 28.77 1.96 -7.44
N ALA A 206 29.91 1.53 -6.90
CA ALA A 206 30.38 0.14 -6.98
C ALA A 206 29.48 -0.86 -6.24
N ASN A 207 28.60 -0.43 -5.31
CA ASN A 207 27.74 -1.32 -4.54
C ASN A 207 26.28 -0.84 -4.56
N SER A 208 25.57 -1.08 -5.67
CA SER A 208 24.13 -0.82 -5.69
C SER A 208 23.41 -1.67 -4.62
N PRO A 209 22.61 -1.07 -3.73
CA PRO A 209 21.84 -1.78 -2.72
C PRO A 209 20.97 -2.87 -3.33
N THR A 210 20.83 -3.99 -2.62
CA THR A 210 20.02 -5.15 -3.04
C THR A 210 18.59 -4.74 -3.41
N LEU A 211 18.00 -3.77 -2.71
CA LEU A 211 16.65 -3.28 -3.01
C LEU A 211 16.53 -2.51 -4.32
N GLN A 212 17.59 -1.84 -4.80
CA GLN A 212 17.56 -1.09 -6.06
C GLN A 212 17.49 -2.03 -7.29
N ALA A 213 17.97 -3.27 -7.15
CA ALA A 213 17.90 -4.27 -8.21
C ALA A 213 16.49 -4.85 -8.40
N ILE A 214 15.65 -4.82 -7.37
CA ILE A 214 14.27 -5.32 -7.43
C ILE A 214 13.40 -4.30 -8.17
N LYS A 215 12.66 -4.76 -9.18
CA LYS A 215 11.74 -3.93 -9.97
C LYS A 215 10.31 -4.04 -9.46
N ILE A 216 9.61 -2.92 -9.42
CA ILE A 216 8.17 -2.89 -9.20
C ILE A 216 7.48 -2.50 -10.49
N ASP A 217 6.44 -3.25 -10.83
CA ASP A 217 5.54 -2.87 -11.93
C ASP A 217 4.63 -1.73 -11.46
N GLY A 218 4.86 -0.53 -12.02
CA GLY A 218 4.08 0.66 -11.74
C GLY A 218 2.73 0.70 -12.47
N ALA A 219 2.51 -0.15 -13.49
CA ALA A 219 1.36 -0.05 -14.38
C ALA A 219 0.01 -0.17 -13.64
N ALA A 220 -0.03 -0.98 -12.58
CA ALA A 220 -1.22 -1.16 -11.74
C ALA A 220 -1.71 0.13 -11.05
N TYR A 221 -0.85 1.15 -10.93
CA TYR A 221 -1.16 2.40 -10.20
C TYR A 221 -1.49 3.58 -11.12
N GLU A 222 -1.26 3.46 -12.44
CA GLU A 222 -1.37 4.58 -13.39
C GLU A 222 -2.77 5.19 -13.46
N GLU A 223 -3.81 4.38 -13.44
CA GLU A 223 -5.19 4.87 -13.41
C GLU A 223 -5.54 5.58 -12.10
N ALA A 224 -4.94 5.17 -10.98
CA ALA A 224 -5.16 5.84 -9.70
C ALA A 224 -4.43 7.19 -9.63
N PHE A 225 -3.23 7.31 -10.23
CA PHE A 225 -2.53 8.59 -10.34
C PHE A 225 -3.38 9.65 -11.06
N LYS A 226 -4.07 9.26 -12.13
CA LYS A 226 -4.93 10.17 -12.90
C LYS A 226 -6.15 10.66 -12.11
N LYS A 227 -6.65 9.86 -11.16
CA LYS A 227 -7.85 10.19 -10.36
C LYS A 227 -7.54 11.12 -9.19
N LEU A 228 -6.32 11.11 -8.68
CA LEU A 228 -5.90 11.92 -7.55
C LEU A 228 -5.35 13.28 -8.04
N ILE A 229 -6.22 14.28 -8.15
CA ILE A 229 -5.83 15.62 -8.67
C ILE A 229 -5.71 16.67 -7.55
N GLY A 230 -6.22 16.38 -6.36
CA GLY A 230 -6.30 17.35 -5.25
C GLY A 230 -4.94 17.79 -4.71
N GLU A 231 -4.85 19.06 -4.32
CA GLU A 231 -3.64 19.72 -3.80
C GLU A 231 -3.68 19.97 -2.28
N ASP A 232 -4.70 19.44 -1.62
CA ASP A 232 -4.76 19.38 -0.17
C ASP A 232 -3.79 18.31 0.38
N TYR A 233 -3.50 18.41 1.68
CA TYR A 233 -2.61 17.49 2.38
C TYR A 233 -2.95 16.02 2.14
N ALA A 234 -4.23 15.63 2.24
CA ALA A 234 -4.64 14.24 2.12
C ALA A 234 -4.44 13.71 0.69
N SER A 235 -4.80 14.50 -0.32
CA SER A 235 -4.60 14.15 -1.72
C SER A 235 -3.11 14.03 -2.10
N LEU A 236 -2.26 14.93 -1.60
CA LEU A 236 -0.80 14.86 -1.80
C LEU A 236 -0.18 13.64 -1.10
N THR A 237 -0.58 13.36 0.15
CA THR A 237 -0.13 12.17 0.87
C THR A 237 -0.56 10.88 0.19
N ALA A 238 -1.81 10.80 -0.27
CA ALA A 238 -2.33 9.68 -1.04
C ALA A 238 -1.51 9.42 -2.31
N ARG A 239 -1.22 10.48 -3.09
CA ARG A 239 -0.35 10.36 -4.28
C ARG A 239 1.04 9.89 -3.92
N GLY A 240 1.67 10.50 -2.92
CA GLY A 240 3.01 10.11 -2.47
C GLY A 240 3.10 8.64 -2.05
N ASN A 241 2.07 8.11 -1.35
CA ASN A 241 2.00 6.70 -0.98
C ASN A 241 1.95 5.77 -2.20
N LEU A 242 1.11 6.09 -3.20
CA LEU A 242 1.06 5.30 -4.44
C LEU A 242 2.36 5.38 -5.24
N MET A 243 3.02 6.55 -5.26
CA MET A 243 4.32 6.71 -5.93
C MET A 243 5.41 5.86 -5.26
N LEU A 244 5.44 5.78 -3.92
CA LEU A 244 6.35 4.88 -3.20
C LEU A 244 6.09 3.41 -3.53
N LEU A 245 4.82 3.00 -3.60
CA LEU A 245 4.41 1.65 -3.98
C LEU A 245 4.78 1.30 -5.42
N ALA A 246 4.81 2.29 -6.32
CA ALA A 246 5.21 2.14 -7.72
C ALA A 246 6.71 2.36 -7.96
N ASP A 247 7.53 2.46 -6.90
CA ASP A 247 8.97 2.74 -6.96
C ASP A 247 9.34 4.08 -7.63
N ARG A 248 8.41 5.03 -7.69
CA ARG A 248 8.60 6.40 -8.22
C ARG A 248 9.02 7.34 -7.10
N VAL A 249 10.15 7.03 -6.47
CA VAL A 249 10.59 7.65 -5.20
C VAL A 249 10.81 9.17 -5.32
N LYS A 250 11.33 9.64 -6.46
CA LYS A 250 11.51 11.07 -6.74
C LYS A 250 10.17 11.81 -6.80
N ASP A 251 9.20 11.26 -7.51
CA ASP A 251 7.87 11.85 -7.61
C ASP A 251 7.17 11.84 -6.25
N ALA A 252 7.34 10.77 -5.47
CA ALA A 252 6.82 10.69 -4.11
C ALA A 252 7.39 11.79 -3.20
N ARG A 253 8.69 12.06 -3.30
CA ARG A 253 9.37 13.16 -2.59
C ARG A 253 8.69 14.48 -2.89
N GLU A 254 8.52 14.82 -4.16
CA GLU A 254 7.90 16.08 -4.56
C GLU A 254 6.48 16.22 -3.99
N MET A 255 5.68 15.14 -4.00
CA MET A 255 4.34 15.17 -3.41
C MET A 255 4.38 15.39 -1.89
N PHE A 256 5.30 14.75 -1.18
CA PHE A 256 5.39 14.88 0.27
C PHE A 256 6.01 16.19 0.74
N GLU A 257 6.95 16.77 -0.01
CA GLU A 257 7.48 18.11 0.25
C GLU A 257 6.37 19.16 0.11
N ARG A 258 5.52 19.02 -0.92
CA ARG A 258 4.32 19.86 -1.09
C ARG A 258 3.31 19.63 0.03
N ALA A 259 3.05 18.37 0.40
CA ALA A 259 2.16 18.02 1.50
C ALA A 259 2.64 18.66 2.80
N TYR A 260 3.94 18.62 3.07
CA TYR A 260 4.54 19.28 4.22
C TYR A 260 4.29 20.79 4.19
N GLY A 261 4.48 21.44 3.03
CA GLY A 261 4.28 22.88 2.88
C GLY A 261 2.84 23.36 3.07
N VAL A 262 1.84 22.55 2.73
CA VAL A 262 0.41 22.89 2.89
C VAL A 262 -0.20 22.35 4.19
N GLY A 263 0.51 21.49 4.92
CA GLY A 263 0.02 20.86 6.13
C GLY A 263 -0.12 21.86 7.27
N ALA A 264 -1.22 21.78 8.01
CA ALA A 264 -1.36 22.48 9.29
C ALA A 264 -0.35 21.94 10.32
N ASP A 265 -0.10 22.68 11.40
CA ASP A 265 0.82 22.28 12.49
C ASP A 265 0.51 20.87 13.04
N ALA A 266 -0.78 20.51 13.11
CA ALA A 266 -1.24 19.19 13.53
C ALA A 266 -0.71 18.03 12.66
N ASN A 267 -0.33 18.31 11.40
CA ASN A 267 0.13 17.32 10.43
C ASN A 267 1.67 17.26 10.31
N VAL A 268 2.42 18.14 10.99
CA VAL A 268 3.90 18.23 10.83
C VAL A 268 4.59 16.91 11.14
N VAL A 269 4.13 16.19 12.17
CA VAL A 269 4.70 14.88 12.54
C VAL A 269 4.48 13.86 11.42
N ALA A 270 3.25 13.75 10.89
CA ALA A 270 2.93 12.85 9.81
C ALA A 270 3.62 13.24 8.49
N ALA A 271 3.72 14.54 8.19
CA ALA A 271 4.44 15.05 7.03
C ALA A 271 5.94 14.76 7.10
N THR A 272 6.52 14.90 8.29
CA THR A 272 7.92 14.53 8.57
C THR A 272 8.12 13.04 8.31
N GLU A 273 7.27 12.19 8.88
CA GLU A 273 7.33 10.73 8.67
C GLU A 273 7.29 10.37 7.17
N ASN A 274 6.46 11.04 6.37
CA ASN A 274 6.39 10.82 4.92
C ASN A 274 7.73 11.05 4.22
N LEU A 275 8.45 12.10 4.58
CA LEU A 275 9.78 12.40 4.03
C LEU A 275 10.84 11.40 4.54
N ALA A 276 10.71 10.91 5.78
CA ALA A 276 11.60 9.86 6.29
C ALA A 276 11.44 8.56 5.48
N ARG A 277 10.19 8.22 5.10
CA ARG A 277 9.91 7.08 4.22
C ARG A 277 10.55 7.23 2.84
N VAL A 278 10.56 8.44 2.27
CA VAL A 278 11.27 8.73 1.01
C VAL A 278 12.76 8.50 1.17
N LEU A 279 13.41 9.06 2.20
CA LEU A 279 14.86 8.88 2.43
C LEU A 279 15.22 7.39 2.53
N LYS A 280 14.38 6.62 3.23
CA LYS A 280 14.52 5.17 3.36
C LYS A 280 14.38 4.46 1.99
N ALA A 281 13.38 4.82 1.20
CA ALA A 281 13.13 4.22 -0.11
C ALA A 281 14.25 4.53 -1.12
N GLU A 282 14.81 5.75 -1.09
CA GLU A 282 15.96 6.14 -1.93
C GLU A 282 17.20 5.32 -1.61
N ASP A 283 17.51 5.18 -0.32
CA ASP A 283 18.73 4.50 0.14
C ASP A 283 18.61 2.97 0.07
N GLY A 284 17.37 2.46 0.10
CA GLY A 284 17.12 1.04 0.36
C GLY A 284 17.55 0.60 1.77
N THR A 285 17.76 1.54 2.70
CA THR A 285 18.14 1.28 4.09
C THR A 285 17.50 2.30 5.04
N ILE A 286 17.46 2.01 6.34
CA ILE A 286 16.78 2.86 7.33
C ILE A 286 17.65 3.97 7.94
N GLY A 287 18.95 4.00 7.60
CA GLY A 287 19.95 4.78 8.31
C GLY A 287 19.73 6.29 8.28
N ARG A 288 19.73 6.86 7.07
CA ARG A 288 19.55 8.31 6.86
C ARG A 288 18.20 8.78 7.37
N ALA A 289 17.15 8.01 7.12
CA ALA A 289 15.81 8.29 7.63
C ALA A 289 15.79 8.39 9.16
N ASN A 290 16.37 7.42 9.87
CA ASN A 290 16.46 7.45 11.33
C ASN A 290 17.28 8.63 11.85
N ALA A 291 18.45 8.90 11.25
CA ALA A 291 19.30 10.00 11.68
C ALA A 291 18.61 11.36 11.49
N TRP A 292 17.87 11.52 10.40
CA TRP A 292 17.09 12.72 10.12
C TRP A 292 15.91 12.88 11.10
N VAL A 293 15.15 11.81 11.37
CA VAL A 293 14.08 11.86 12.38
C VAL A 293 14.62 12.23 13.77
N ILE A 294 15.81 11.72 14.13
CA ILE A 294 16.48 12.06 15.39
C ILE A 294 16.91 13.54 15.43
N SER A 295 17.43 14.08 14.32
CA SER A 295 17.88 15.48 14.26
C SER A 295 16.75 16.49 14.42
N LEU A 296 15.50 16.10 14.14
CA LEU A 296 14.31 16.92 14.32
C LEU A 296 13.77 16.93 15.76
N ARG A 297 14.18 15.99 16.61
CA ARG A 297 13.69 15.95 18.00
C ARG A 297 14.27 17.12 18.81
N PRO A 298 13.47 17.83 19.63
CA PRO A 298 13.98 18.84 20.55
C PRO A 298 15.07 18.24 21.46
N GLY A 299 16.33 18.65 21.27
CA GLY A 299 17.50 18.10 21.97
C GLY A 299 18.33 17.04 21.21
N GLY A 300 17.94 16.68 19.98
CA GLY A 300 18.68 15.76 19.10
C GLY A 300 19.85 16.39 18.35
N ALA A 301 19.89 17.73 18.25
CA ALA A 301 21.13 18.42 17.96
C ALA A 301 22.05 18.18 19.15
N ASN A 302 23.11 17.39 18.93
CA ASN A 302 24.23 17.29 19.83
C ASN A 302 24.63 18.69 20.32
N VAL A 303 24.14 19.08 21.49
CA VAL A 303 24.98 19.77 22.46
C VAL A 303 26.04 18.74 22.79
N ALA A 304 27.03 18.59 21.91
CA ALA A 304 28.31 18.03 22.28
C ALA A 304 28.79 18.94 23.40
N LYS A 305 28.43 18.60 24.64
CA LYS A 305 29.01 19.25 25.80
C LYS A 305 30.50 19.08 25.59
N PRO A 306 31.29 20.17 25.51
CA PRO A 306 32.72 20.05 25.31
C PRO A 306 33.22 19.07 26.36
N VAL A 307 33.80 17.96 25.90
CA VAL A 307 34.43 16.98 26.78
C VAL A 307 35.48 17.78 27.54
N LYS A 308 35.23 18.06 28.82
CA LYS A 308 36.22 18.75 29.66
C LYS A 308 37.46 17.87 29.63
N ALA A 309 38.55 18.42 29.10
CA ALA A 309 39.84 17.76 29.10
C ALA A 309 40.16 17.27 30.51
N PRO A 310 40.74 16.06 30.67
CA PRO A 310 41.14 15.57 31.97
C PRO A 310 42.06 16.58 32.63
N LYS A 311 41.76 16.96 33.87
CA LYS A 311 42.68 17.76 34.68
C LYS A 311 43.85 16.87 35.04
N ASN A 312 45.04 17.24 34.58
CA ASN A 312 46.32 16.71 35.09
C ASN A 312 46.55 17.17 36.52
#